data_AF-A0A4U9IDL4-F1
#
_entry.id   AF-A0A4U9IDL4-F1
#
_cell.length_a   1.000
_cell.length_b   1.000
_cell.length_c   1.000
_cell.angle_alpha   90.00
_cell.angle_beta   90.00
_cell.angle_gamma   90.00
#
_symmetry.space_group_name_H-M   'P 1'
#
loop_
_entity.id
_entity.type
_entity.pdbx_description
1 polymer ?
#
loop_
_entity_poly.entity_id
_entity_poly.type
_entity_poly.pdbx_seq_one_letter_code
_entity_poly.pdbx_strand_id
1 'polypeptide(L)'
;MPPSPAPKTHRPDANLAVISVNGTFAAREARQALENNLNVMLFSDNVSLDDELALKQLAHEKGLLMMGPDCGTAIINGAGLCFANAVRRGTIGIVGASGTGSQELSVRIHEFGGGISQLIGTGGRDLSEKNRRSDDARRHRNAGSRRRHAGHRSDLKTPCACGSRKKCWPAPAPAVSPS
;
A
#
# COMPACT_ATOMS: atom_id res chain seq x y z
N MET A 1 -29.48 -17.80 5.65
CA MET A 1 -28.57 -16.96 6.45
C MET A 1 -28.89 -15.51 6.13
N PRO A 2 -29.22 -14.65 7.10
CA PRO A 2 -29.33 -13.22 6.83
C PRO A 2 -27.96 -12.67 6.39
N PRO A 3 -27.93 -11.65 5.50
CA PRO A 3 -26.68 -10.99 5.14
C PRO A 3 -26.05 -10.36 6.39
N SER A 4 -24.72 -10.47 6.52
CA SER A 4 -23.97 -9.79 7.57
C SER A 4 -24.24 -8.27 7.49
N PRO A 5 -24.45 -7.55 8.61
CA PRO A 5 -24.69 -6.12 8.59
C PRO A 5 -23.52 -5.39 7.91
N ALA A 6 -23.84 -4.43 7.03
CA ALA A 6 -22.84 -3.71 6.25
C ALA A 6 -21.84 -2.99 7.19
N PRO A 7 -20.52 -3.19 7.04
CA PRO A 7 -19.51 -2.69 7.98
C PRO A 7 -19.51 -1.16 8.18
N LYS A 8 -20.05 -0.39 7.22
CA LYS A 8 -20.18 1.07 7.33
C LYS A 8 -21.23 1.57 8.34
N THR A 9 -22.17 0.72 8.74
CA THR A 9 -23.29 1.14 9.62
C THR A 9 -22.83 1.51 11.03
N HIS A 10 -21.78 0.87 11.53
CA HIS A 10 -21.24 1.14 12.87
C HIS A 10 -20.08 2.14 12.89
N ARG A 11 -19.40 2.34 11.76
CA ARG A 11 -18.31 3.31 11.58
C ARG A 11 -18.46 4.07 10.26
N PRO A 12 -19.15 5.22 10.26
CA PRO A 12 -19.42 5.99 9.05
C PRO A 12 -18.14 6.50 8.35
N ASP A 13 -17.07 6.69 9.11
CA ASP A 13 -15.76 7.17 8.70
C ASP A 13 -14.83 6.05 8.19
N ALA A 14 -15.26 4.78 8.25
CA ALA A 14 -14.49 3.67 7.74
C ALA A 14 -14.25 3.80 6.23
N ASN A 15 -12.98 3.65 5.83
CA ASN A 15 -12.54 3.72 4.45
C ASN A 15 -11.85 2.43 3.96
N LEU A 16 -11.67 1.43 4.83
CA LEU A 16 -10.99 0.18 4.55
C LEU A 16 -11.70 -0.97 5.27
N ALA A 17 -11.87 -2.10 4.59
CA ALA A 17 -12.31 -3.37 5.14
C ALA A 17 -11.18 -4.40 5.03
N VAL A 18 -10.88 -5.10 6.12
CA VAL A 18 -9.98 -6.25 6.14
C VAL A 18 -10.83 -7.51 6.24
N ILE A 19 -10.69 -8.42 5.28
CA ILE A 19 -11.53 -9.60 5.15
C ILE A 19 -10.67 -10.85 5.29
N SER A 20 -10.97 -11.65 6.32
CA SER A 20 -10.26 -12.88 6.69
C SER A 20 -11.25 -14.01 7.00
N VAL A 21 -12.29 -14.14 6.18
CA VAL A 21 -13.27 -15.25 6.27
C VAL A 21 -12.84 -16.42 5.40
N ASN A 22 -13.55 -17.55 5.46
CA ASN A 22 -13.29 -18.67 4.56
C ASN A 22 -13.42 -18.25 3.08
N GLY A 23 -12.52 -18.73 2.21
CA GLY A 23 -12.45 -18.40 0.79
C GLY A 23 -13.78 -18.48 0.03
N THR A 24 -14.65 -19.44 0.37
CA THR A 24 -15.97 -19.59 -0.25
C THR A 24 -16.88 -18.37 -0.02
N PHE A 25 -16.72 -17.64 1.08
CA PHE A 25 -17.50 -16.44 1.39
C PHE A 25 -16.74 -15.14 1.13
N ALA A 26 -15.42 -15.22 1.00
CA ALA A 26 -14.50 -14.10 0.89
C ALA A 26 -14.86 -13.17 -0.29
N ALA A 27 -15.18 -13.72 -1.45
CA ALA A 27 -15.56 -12.93 -2.63
C ALA A 27 -16.86 -12.15 -2.41
N ARG A 28 -17.85 -12.76 -1.75
CA ARG A 28 -19.13 -12.12 -1.45
C ARG A 28 -18.95 -10.95 -0.48
N GLU A 29 -18.19 -11.15 0.59
CA GLU A 29 -17.92 -10.10 1.57
C GLU A 29 -17.10 -8.95 0.95
N ALA A 30 -16.11 -9.26 0.11
CA ALA A 30 -15.31 -8.26 -0.59
C ALA A 30 -16.17 -7.40 -1.53
N ARG A 31 -17.07 -8.04 -2.29
CA ARG A 31 -18.02 -7.33 -3.16
C ARG A 31 -18.90 -6.37 -2.35
N GLN A 32 -19.48 -6.83 -1.24
CA GLN A 32 -20.30 -5.98 -0.39
C GLN A 32 -19.52 -4.80 0.18
N ALA A 33 -18.25 -5.00 0.57
CA ALA A 33 -17.40 -3.92 1.05
C ALA A 33 -17.12 -2.87 -0.05
N LEU A 34 -16.81 -3.31 -1.28
CA LEU A 34 -16.62 -2.42 -2.43
C LEU A 34 -17.92 -1.69 -2.82
N GLU A 35 -19.06 -2.37 -2.80
CA GLU A 35 -20.38 -1.78 -3.04
C GLU A 35 -20.66 -0.67 -2.03
N ASN A 36 -20.29 -0.88 -0.78
CA ASN A 36 -20.37 0.11 0.27
C ASN A 36 -19.33 1.24 0.13
N ASN A 37 -18.43 1.25 -0.86
CA ASN A 37 -17.34 2.22 -1.04
C ASN A 37 -16.27 2.15 0.05
N LEU A 38 -15.85 0.94 0.42
CA LEU A 38 -14.65 0.67 1.23
C LEU A 38 -13.53 0.18 0.32
N ASN A 39 -12.29 0.60 0.59
CA ASN A 39 -11.13 -0.14 0.10
C ASN A 39 -11.13 -1.53 0.75
N VAL A 40 -10.55 -2.53 0.10
CA VAL A 40 -10.56 -3.91 0.62
C VAL A 40 -9.13 -4.45 0.67
N MET A 41 -8.80 -5.06 1.80
CA MET A 41 -7.68 -5.98 1.95
C MET A 41 -8.23 -7.39 2.17
N LEU A 42 -8.03 -8.24 1.18
CA LEU A 42 -8.48 -9.63 1.20
C LEU A 42 -7.33 -10.54 1.60
N PHE A 43 -7.31 -10.87 2.90
CA PHE A 43 -6.36 -11.80 3.47
C PHE A 43 -6.70 -13.25 3.08
N SER A 44 -7.98 -13.56 2.96
CA SER A 44 -8.48 -14.89 2.60
C SER A 44 -7.87 -15.41 1.30
N ASP A 45 -7.56 -16.70 1.31
CA ASP A 45 -7.12 -17.48 0.16
C ASP A 45 -8.32 -18.18 -0.52
N ASN A 46 -8.02 -19.06 -1.48
CA ASN A 46 -9.00 -19.93 -2.14
C ASN A 46 -10.18 -19.19 -2.81
N VAL A 47 -9.91 -17.99 -3.32
CA VAL A 47 -10.84 -17.25 -4.18
C VAL A 47 -10.54 -17.61 -5.64
N SER A 48 -11.57 -17.81 -6.44
CA SER A 48 -11.42 -18.13 -7.86
C SER A 48 -10.76 -16.97 -8.61
N LEU A 49 -10.11 -17.26 -9.74
CA LEU A 49 -9.48 -16.22 -10.55
C LEU A 49 -10.52 -15.28 -11.17
N ASP A 50 -11.69 -15.81 -11.53
CA ASP A 50 -12.78 -15.01 -12.10
C ASP A 50 -13.36 -14.05 -11.06
N ASP A 51 -13.51 -14.49 -9.80
CA ASP A 51 -13.93 -13.61 -8.70
C ASP A 51 -12.89 -12.55 -8.40
N GLU A 52 -11.59 -12.91 -8.38
CA GLU A 52 -10.51 -11.95 -8.20
C GLU A 52 -10.55 -10.84 -9.25
N LEU A 53 -10.66 -11.22 -10.53
CA LEU A 53 -10.77 -10.27 -11.65
C LEU A 53 -12.02 -9.39 -11.50
N ALA A 54 -13.18 -9.99 -11.21
CA ALA A 54 -14.42 -9.25 -11.06
C ALA A 54 -14.38 -8.25 -9.89
N LEU A 55 -13.72 -8.61 -8.78
CA LEU A 55 -13.54 -7.72 -7.64
C LEU A 55 -12.59 -6.57 -7.94
N LYS A 56 -11.46 -6.85 -8.61
CA LYS A 56 -10.50 -5.81 -9.03
C LYS A 56 -11.11 -4.85 -10.05
N GLN A 57 -11.88 -5.37 -11.00
CA GLN A 57 -12.62 -4.56 -11.96
C GLN A 57 -13.64 -3.65 -11.27
N LEU A 58 -14.45 -4.21 -10.35
CA LEU A 58 -15.41 -3.43 -9.57
C LEU A 58 -14.72 -2.33 -8.73
N ALA A 59 -13.60 -2.66 -8.10
CA ALA A 59 -12.82 -1.69 -7.35
C ALA A 59 -12.28 -0.58 -8.25
N HIS A 60 -11.77 -0.93 -9.43
CA HIS A 60 -11.27 0.02 -10.42
C HIS A 60 -12.36 0.98 -10.89
N GLU A 61 -13.54 0.47 -11.26
CA GLU A 61 -14.69 1.27 -11.69
C GLU A 61 -15.14 2.27 -10.61
N LYS A 62 -15.03 1.88 -9.34
CA LYS A 62 -15.36 2.73 -8.18
C LYS A 62 -14.21 3.61 -7.72
N GLY A 63 -13.02 3.49 -8.29
CA GLY A 63 -11.82 4.22 -7.86
C GLY A 63 -11.31 3.80 -6.47
N LEU A 64 -11.59 2.56 -6.05
CA LEU A 64 -11.19 1.95 -4.79
C LEU A 64 -9.97 1.04 -4.97
N LEU A 65 -9.27 0.77 -3.86
CA LEU A 65 -8.18 -0.18 -3.81
C LEU A 65 -8.70 -1.57 -3.41
N MET A 66 -8.32 -2.59 -4.19
CA MET A 66 -8.52 -4.01 -3.88
C MET A 66 -7.14 -4.68 -3.75
N MET A 67 -6.75 -5.00 -2.52
CA MET A 67 -5.51 -5.71 -2.20
C MET A 67 -5.84 -7.20 -1.99
N GLY A 68 -5.21 -8.08 -2.75
CA GLY A 68 -5.47 -9.52 -2.67
C GLY A 68 -6.40 -10.02 -3.77
N PRO A 69 -6.85 -11.29 -3.70
CA PRO A 69 -6.81 -12.24 -2.56
C PRO A 69 -5.40 -12.68 -2.16
N ASP A 70 -5.30 -13.37 -1.02
CA ASP A 70 -4.02 -13.83 -0.44
C ASP A 70 -3.03 -12.67 -0.16
N CYS A 71 -3.56 -11.54 0.31
CA CYS A 71 -2.74 -10.40 0.73
C CYS A 71 -2.40 -10.50 2.22
N GLY A 72 -1.25 -11.12 2.53
CA GLY A 72 -0.82 -11.36 3.91
C GLY A 72 -0.28 -10.15 4.69
N THR A 73 0.14 -9.08 3.99
CA THR A 73 0.81 -7.93 4.62
C THR A 73 0.45 -6.61 3.94
N ALA A 74 0.23 -5.57 4.74
CA ALA A 74 0.20 -4.19 4.29
C ALA A 74 0.58 -3.25 5.43
N ILE A 75 1.11 -2.07 5.09
CA ILE A 75 1.33 -0.95 6.00
C ILE A 75 0.67 0.26 5.36
N ILE A 76 -0.51 0.65 5.86
CA ILE A 76 -1.27 1.76 5.32
C ILE A 76 -1.24 2.94 6.30
N ASN A 77 -0.67 4.05 5.87
CA ASN A 77 -0.45 5.26 6.67
C ASN A 77 0.32 5.01 7.99
N GLY A 78 1.18 4.00 7.99
CA GLY A 78 1.94 3.58 9.18
C GLY A 78 1.22 2.58 10.07
N ALA A 79 -0.06 2.26 9.81
CA ALA A 79 -0.76 1.17 10.47
C ALA A 79 -0.44 -0.15 9.76
N GLY A 80 0.07 -1.12 10.52
CA GLY A 80 0.24 -2.49 10.04
C GLY A 80 -1.11 -3.21 9.93
N LEU A 81 -1.31 -3.94 8.85
CA LEU A 81 -2.50 -4.75 8.60
C LEU A 81 -2.09 -6.20 8.39
N CYS A 82 -2.85 -7.12 9.00
CA CYS A 82 -2.52 -8.55 9.07
C CYS A 82 -1.11 -8.76 9.64
N PHE A 83 -0.22 -9.42 8.90
CA PHE A 83 1.15 -9.62 9.34
C PHE A 83 2.02 -8.44 8.91
N ALA A 84 2.42 -7.58 9.84
CA ALA A 84 3.27 -6.42 9.56
C ALA A 84 4.32 -6.22 10.65
N ASN A 85 5.48 -5.71 10.25
CA ASN A 85 6.59 -5.39 11.16
C ASN A 85 6.52 -3.93 11.58
N ALA A 86 6.87 -3.66 12.84
CA ALA A 86 7.09 -2.28 13.30
C ALA A 86 8.37 -1.74 12.65
N VAL A 87 8.21 -0.87 11.65
CA VAL A 87 9.31 -0.25 10.89
C VAL A 87 9.27 1.26 11.01
N ARG A 88 10.39 1.90 10.69
CA ARG A 88 10.55 3.36 10.85
C ARG A 88 9.66 4.04 9.83
N ARG A 89 8.98 5.14 10.21
CA ARG A 89 8.26 5.97 9.23
C ARG A 89 9.27 6.69 8.34
N GLY A 90 8.98 6.76 7.04
CA GLY A 90 9.83 7.48 6.08
C GLY A 90 9.14 7.70 4.75
N THR A 91 9.94 7.87 3.70
CA THR A 91 9.47 8.26 2.36
C THR A 91 9.41 7.12 1.35
N ILE A 92 9.86 5.92 1.72
CA ILE A 92 9.94 4.78 0.79
C ILE A 92 8.58 4.09 0.72
N GLY A 93 8.03 3.94 -0.48
CA GLY A 93 6.80 3.18 -0.73
C GLY A 93 7.11 1.81 -1.28
N ILE A 94 6.53 0.76 -0.72
CA ILE A 94 6.67 -0.63 -1.17
C ILE A 94 5.34 -1.07 -1.79
N VAL A 95 5.40 -1.71 -2.94
CA VAL A 95 4.27 -2.43 -3.55
C VAL A 95 4.78 -3.82 -3.91
N GLY A 96 4.09 -4.86 -3.46
CA GLY A 96 4.58 -6.23 -3.64
C GLY A 96 3.46 -7.25 -3.73
N ALA A 97 3.66 -8.24 -4.61
CA ALA A 97 2.82 -9.43 -4.75
C ALA A 97 3.35 -10.61 -3.91
N SER A 98 4.15 -10.34 -2.87
CA SER A 98 4.72 -11.34 -1.96
C SER A 98 4.65 -10.85 -0.53
N GLY A 99 4.01 -11.62 0.36
CA GLY A 99 3.85 -11.27 1.76
C GLY A 99 5.20 -11.18 2.49
N THR A 100 5.86 -12.32 2.68
CA THR A 100 7.14 -12.40 3.39
C THR A 100 8.26 -11.64 2.69
N GLY A 101 8.28 -11.59 1.35
CA GLY A 101 9.24 -10.79 0.61
C GLY A 101 9.11 -9.29 0.87
N SER A 102 7.87 -8.78 0.97
CA SER A 102 7.64 -7.37 1.30
C SER A 102 7.99 -7.04 2.75
N GLN A 103 7.75 -7.98 3.67
CA GLN A 103 8.16 -7.85 5.07
C GLN A 103 9.68 -7.77 5.21
N GLU A 104 10.41 -8.72 4.60
CA GLU A 104 11.88 -8.73 4.62
C GLU A 104 12.44 -7.43 4.05
N LEU A 105 11.92 -6.97 2.91
CA LEU A 105 12.34 -5.70 2.32
C LEU A 105 12.09 -4.52 3.28
N SER A 106 10.95 -4.49 3.96
CA SER A 106 10.62 -3.43 4.91
C SER A 106 11.57 -3.39 6.11
N VAL A 107 11.96 -4.57 6.63
CA VAL A 107 12.90 -4.70 7.75
C VAL A 107 14.30 -4.32 7.29
N ARG A 108 14.76 -4.76 6.11
CA ARG A 108 16.05 -4.35 5.55
C ARG A 108 16.15 -2.85 5.35
N ILE A 109 15.11 -2.22 4.82
CA ILE A 109 15.10 -0.76 4.69
C ILE A 109 15.22 -0.08 6.05
N HIS A 110 14.54 -0.59 7.08
CA HIS A 110 14.69 -0.09 8.45
C HIS A 110 16.12 -0.26 8.96
N GLU A 111 16.73 -1.44 8.79
CA GLU A 111 18.10 -1.74 9.21
C GLU A 111 19.12 -0.80 8.55
N PHE A 112 18.93 -0.46 7.27
CA PHE A 112 19.75 0.51 6.55
C PHE A 112 19.43 1.97 6.88
N GLY A 113 18.62 2.24 7.91
CA GLY A 113 18.27 3.59 8.38
C GLY A 113 17.20 4.30 7.56
N GLY A 114 16.62 3.63 6.57
CA GLY A 114 15.47 4.11 5.80
C GLY A 114 14.16 3.99 6.57
N GLY A 115 13.09 4.49 5.97
CA GLY A 115 11.75 4.40 6.55
C GLY A 115 10.65 4.25 5.53
N ILE A 116 9.60 3.55 5.93
CA ILE A 116 8.47 3.17 5.09
C ILE A 116 7.33 4.18 5.23
N SER A 117 6.86 4.66 4.09
CA SER A 117 5.67 5.50 3.94
C SER A 117 4.40 4.65 3.84
N GLN A 118 4.44 3.61 3.01
CA GLN A 118 3.34 2.70 2.72
C GLN A 118 3.94 1.36 2.26
N LEU A 119 3.26 0.27 2.58
CA LEU A 119 3.49 -1.06 2.01
C LEU A 119 2.12 -1.57 1.52
N ILE A 120 1.96 -1.73 0.21
CA ILE A 120 0.71 -2.21 -0.38
C ILE A 120 0.96 -3.61 -0.92
N GLY A 121 0.37 -4.61 -0.27
CA GLY A 121 0.31 -5.97 -0.81
C GLY A 121 -0.75 -6.04 -1.91
N THR A 122 -0.40 -6.52 -3.09
CA THR A 122 -1.36 -6.63 -4.20
C THR A 122 -2.02 -8.01 -4.32
N GLY A 123 -1.47 -9.02 -3.63
CA GLY A 123 -1.93 -10.41 -3.66
C GLY A 123 -0.99 -11.30 -4.48
N GLY A 124 -0.84 -12.57 -4.09
CA GLY A 124 0.16 -13.48 -4.66
C GLY A 124 0.05 -13.72 -6.17
N ARG A 125 -1.16 -13.56 -6.72
CA ARG A 125 -1.48 -13.83 -8.14
C ARG A 125 -1.57 -12.57 -8.99
N ASP A 126 -1.38 -11.39 -8.40
CA ASP A 126 -1.55 -10.09 -9.06
C ASP A 126 -0.68 -9.91 -10.31
N LEU A 127 0.52 -10.49 -10.33
CA LEU A 127 1.44 -10.41 -11.47
C LEU A 127 1.25 -11.52 -12.52
N SER A 128 0.23 -12.36 -12.38
CA SER A 128 -0.06 -13.42 -13.37
C SER A 128 -0.52 -12.82 -14.70
N GLU A 129 -0.24 -13.51 -15.81
CA GLU A 129 -0.52 -13.05 -17.19
C GLU A 129 -1.99 -12.60 -17.38
N LYS A 130 -2.93 -13.24 -16.67
CA LYS A 130 -4.36 -12.90 -16.71
C LYS A 130 -4.67 -11.59 -15.97
N ASN A 131 -4.06 -11.35 -14.81
CA ASN A 131 -4.25 -10.11 -14.03
C ASN A 131 -3.47 -8.93 -14.59
N ARG A 132 -2.34 -9.17 -15.29
CA ARG A 132 -1.54 -8.10 -15.90
C ARG A 132 -2.28 -7.32 -17.00
N ARG A 133 -3.35 -7.90 -17.56
CA ARG A 133 -4.22 -7.23 -18.54
C ARG A 133 -5.27 -6.34 -17.87
N SER A 134 -5.55 -6.52 -16.58
CA SER A 134 -6.53 -5.75 -15.81
C SER A 134 -5.92 -4.71 -14.88
N ASP A 135 -4.69 -4.91 -14.36
CA ASP A 135 -4.22 -4.14 -13.19
C ASP A 135 -3.40 -2.86 -13.48
N ASP A 136 -4.06 -1.75 -13.15
CA ASP A 136 -3.62 -0.35 -13.14
C ASP A 136 -2.90 0.02 -11.81
N ALA A 137 -2.02 -0.86 -11.30
CA ALA A 137 -1.21 -0.68 -10.07
C ALA A 137 -0.33 0.61 -10.09
N ARG A 138 -0.34 1.34 -11.21
CA ARG A 138 0.35 2.62 -11.43
C ARG A 138 -0.23 3.80 -10.66
N ARG A 139 -1.52 3.80 -10.27
CA ARG A 139 -2.17 4.99 -9.67
C ARG A 139 -1.78 5.28 -8.21
N HIS A 140 -1.45 4.26 -7.41
CA HIS A 140 -1.19 4.45 -5.97
C HIS A 140 0.20 4.98 -5.63
N ARG A 141 1.14 5.04 -6.60
CA ARG A 141 2.39 5.80 -6.44
C ARG A 141 2.15 7.28 -6.09
N ASN A 142 1.01 7.86 -6.51
CA ASN A 142 0.73 9.29 -6.37
C ASN A 142 -0.11 9.68 -5.15
N ALA A 143 -0.60 8.73 -4.35
CA ALA A 143 -1.37 9.06 -3.14
C ALA A 143 -0.49 9.71 -2.05
N GLY A 144 0.83 9.49 -2.09
CA GLY A 144 1.81 10.14 -1.19
C GLY A 144 2.48 11.40 -1.74
N SER A 145 2.40 11.68 -3.04
CA SER A 145 3.14 12.78 -3.69
C SER A 145 2.35 14.09 -3.79
N ARG A 146 1.01 14.04 -3.75
CA ARG A 146 0.15 15.21 -4.00
C ARG A 146 0.10 16.28 -2.89
N ARG A 147 0.82 16.12 -1.78
CA ARG A 147 0.95 17.17 -0.74
C ARG A 147 2.25 18.00 -0.82
N ARG A 148 3.09 17.88 -1.85
CA ARG A 148 4.39 18.59 -1.89
C ARG A 148 4.64 19.58 -3.04
N HIS A 149 3.64 19.92 -3.86
CA HIS A 149 3.84 20.91 -4.94
C HIS A 149 2.73 21.97 -5.03
N ALA A 150 2.33 22.52 -3.89
CA ALA A 150 1.68 23.83 -3.84
C ALA A 150 2.40 24.67 -2.76
N GLY A 151 3.24 25.61 -3.19
CA GLY A 151 3.83 26.62 -2.30
C GLY A 151 5.35 26.54 -2.13
N HIS A 152 6.10 26.88 -3.17
CA HIS A 152 7.23 27.83 -3.15
C HIS A 152 7.93 27.80 -4.52
N ARG A 153 7.42 28.60 -5.46
CA ARG A 153 8.27 29.23 -6.45
C ARG A 153 8.73 30.53 -5.82
N SER A 154 9.98 30.59 -5.44
CA SER A 154 10.68 31.87 -5.26
C SER A 154 12.10 31.66 -5.74
N ASP A 155 12.46 32.52 -6.69
CA ASP A 155 13.71 32.60 -7.40
C ASP A 155 14.95 32.47 -6.51
N LEU A 156 15.91 31.68 -6.97
CA LEU A 156 17.33 31.85 -6.69
C LEU A 156 18.11 31.29 -7.89
N LYS A 157 18.15 32.10 -8.96
CA LYS A 157 19.23 32.07 -9.94
C LYS A 157 20.51 32.52 -9.22
N THR A 158 21.45 31.61 -9.01
CA THR A 158 22.86 31.97 -8.81
C THR A 158 23.72 31.02 -9.66
N PRO A 159 24.66 31.50 -10.48
CA PRO A 159 25.42 30.64 -11.38
C PRO A 159 26.49 29.86 -10.62
N CYS A 160 26.56 28.56 -10.87
CA CYS A 160 27.53 27.65 -10.28
C CYS A 160 28.85 27.73 -11.06
N ALA A 161 29.88 28.33 -10.45
CA ALA A 161 31.25 28.39 -10.96
C ALA A 161 32.07 27.18 -10.49
N CYS A 162 31.78 25.98 -11.02
CA CYS A 162 32.67 24.82 -10.89
C CYS A 162 32.20 23.69 -11.81
N GLY A 163 32.83 23.55 -12.97
CA GLY A 163 32.62 22.42 -13.87
C GLY A 163 33.38 21.19 -13.37
N SER A 164 32.74 20.32 -12.58
CA SER A 164 33.10 18.89 -12.52
C SER A 164 31.98 18.06 -11.85
N ARG A 165 31.58 16.97 -12.51
CA ARG A 165 30.52 16.06 -12.04
C ARG A 165 31.02 15.14 -10.93
N LYS A 166 30.82 15.49 -9.66
CA LYS A 166 30.67 14.54 -8.53
C LYS A 166 29.85 15.20 -7.42
N LYS A 167 28.68 14.67 -7.03
CA LYS A 167 27.97 15.11 -5.82
C LYS A 167 28.13 14.07 -4.72
N CYS A 168 29.02 14.41 -3.80
CA CYS A 168 29.22 13.79 -2.50
C CYS A 168 27.96 13.94 -1.62
N TRP A 169 27.67 12.92 -0.83
CA TRP A 169 26.75 12.97 0.30
C TRP A 169 27.37 13.78 1.46
N PRO A 170 26.58 14.55 2.23
CA PRO A 170 27.05 15.13 3.49
C PRO A 170 27.12 14.07 4.60
N ALA A 171 28.16 14.15 5.44
CA ALA A 171 28.40 13.26 6.58
C ALA A 171 27.39 13.47 7.72
N PRO A 172 27.05 12.43 8.51
CA PRO A 172 26.15 12.57 9.65
C PRO A 172 26.82 13.27 10.84
N ALA A 173 26.04 14.08 11.56
CA ALA A 173 26.47 14.77 12.79
C ALA A 173 26.68 13.79 13.96
N PRO A 174 27.60 14.07 14.90
CA PRO A 174 27.87 13.20 16.04
C PRO A 174 26.73 13.24 17.07
N ALA A 175 26.30 12.06 17.54
CA ALA A 175 25.34 11.91 18.63
C ALA A 175 26.03 12.11 19.99
N VAL A 176 25.43 12.95 20.83
CA VAL A 176 25.84 13.28 22.20
C VAL A 176 25.40 12.16 23.15
N SER A 177 26.30 11.67 24.00
CA SER A 177 26.03 10.68 25.06
C SER A 177 25.32 11.32 26.26
N PRO A 178 24.34 10.66 26.91
CA PRO A 178 23.85 11.09 28.22
C PRO A 178 24.72 10.55 29.36
N SER A 179 24.74 11.34 30.44
CA SER A 179 25.53 11.21 31.68
C SER A 179 25.16 10.05 32.57
#